data_AF-A0A661FMY6-F1
#
_entry.id   AF-A0A661FMY6-F1
#
_cell.length_a   1.000
_cell.length_b   1.000
_cell.length_c   1.000
_cell.angle_alpha   90.00
_cell.angle_beta   90.00
_cell.angle_gamma   90.00
#
_symmetry.space_group_name_H-M   'P 1'
#
loop_
_entity.id
_entity.type
_entity.pdbx_description
1 polymer ?
#
loop_
_entity_poly.entity_id
_entity_poly.type
_entity_poly.pdbx_seq_one_letter_code
_entity_poly.pdbx_strand_id
1 'polypeptide(L)'
;TDVTFLDTIYYPATMLLSIADELILGEISMAEENFDDAVAHFQVAVNTQDKLPYTEPPFWYYPTRHSLGKALLSAGDAAGAEEVYRADLIQYRRNGWSMYGLIQALKAQDKDATEIQERFDKVWAQADVTLTASRF
;
A
#
# COMPACT_ATOMS: atom_id res chain seq x y z
N THR A 1 -23.42 27.87 -0.37
CA THR A 1 -21.99 27.67 -0.07
C THR A 1 -21.39 26.95 -1.25
N ASP A 2 -20.48 27.58 -1.96
CA ASP A 2 -19.81 26.97 -3.10
C ASP A 2 -18.89 25.85 -2.58
N VAL A 3 -18.91 24.67 -3.19
CA VAL A 3 -18.12 23.50 -2.76
C VAL A 3 -16.71 23.54 -3.38
N THR A 4 -16.49 24.39 -4.40
CA THR A 4 -15.22 24.47 -5.14
C THR A 4 -14.01 24.89 -4.30
N PHE A 5 -14.19 25.55 -3.14
CA PHE A 5 -13.07 25.84 -2.23
C PHE A 5 -12.44 24.59 -1.62
N LEU A 6 -13.16 23.46 -1.63
CA LEU A 6 -12.68 22.17 -1.16
C LEU A 6 -11.82 21.42 -2.18
N ASP A 7 -11.51 22.03 -3.34
CA ASP A 7 -10.56 21.48 -4.32
C ASP A 7 -9.42 22.48 -4.58
N THR A 8 -8.59 22.66 -3.56
CA THR A 8 -7.39 23.49 -3.60
C THR A 8 -6.18 22.70 -3.10
N ILE A 9 -4.98 23.27 -3.20
CA ILE A 9 -3.77 22.64 -2.65
C ILE A 9 -3.84 22.43 -1.13
N TYR A 10 -4.69 23.18 -0.43
CA TYR A 10 -4.88 23.10 1.02
C TYR A 10 -6.00 22.14 1.42
N TYR A 11 -6.92 21.88 0.50
CA TYR A 11 -8.07 21.00 0.68
C TYR A 11 -8.25 20.22 -0.62
N PRO A 12 -7.61 19.07 -0.83
CA PRO A 12 -7.73 18.31 -2.07
C PRO A 12 -8.89 17.29 -1.99
N ALA A 13 -10.12 17.75 -1.69
CA ALA A 13 -11.21 16.85 -1.30
C ALA A 13 -11.58 15.82 -2.37
N THR A 14 -11.64 16.20 -3.65
CA THR A 14 -11.92 15.27 -4.75
C THR A 14 -10.89 14.15 -4.84
N MET A 15 -9.60 14.45 -4.60
CA MET A 15 -8.56 13.42 -4.59
C MET A 15 -8.71 12.48 -3.40
N LEU A 16 -9.04 13.00 -2.22
CA LEU A 16 -9.26 12.16 -1.02
C LEU A 16 -10.48 11.25 -1.18
N LEU A 17 -11.58 11.78 -1.74
CA LEU A 17 -12.77 10.98 -2.05
C LEU A 17 -12.47 9.92 -3.10
N SER A 18 -11.71 10.25 -4.14
CA SER A 18 -11.28 9.28 -5.15
C SER A 18 -10.41 8.16 -4.55
N ILE A 19 -9.47 8.49 -3.66
CA ILE A 19 -8.67 7.45 -2.98
C ILE A 19 -9.58 6.55 -2.13
N ALA A 20 -10.53 7.12 -1.39
CA ALA A 20 -11.45 6.35 -0.57
C ALA A 20 -12.35 5.41 -1.39
N ASP A 21 -12.87 5.89 -2.53
CA ASP A 21 -13.73 5.14 -3.44
C ASP A 21 -12.98 3.95 -4.05
N GLU A 22 -11.79 4.21 -4.62
CA GLU A 22 -10.94 3.16 -5.20
C GLU A 22 -10.48 2.14 -4.15
N LEU A 23 -10.21 2.57 -2.92
CA LEU A 23 -9.90 1.64 -1.84
C LEU A 23 -11.08 0.71 -1.53
N ILE A 24 -12.30 1.23 -1.35
CA ILE A 24 -13.44 0.37 -1.02
C ILE A 24 -13.82 -0.55 -2.18
N LEU A 25 -13.73 -0.09 -3.43
CA LEU A 25 -13.95 -0.93 -4.60
C LEU A 25 -12.89 -2.05 -4.68
N GLY A 26 -11.62 -1.72 -4.43
CA GLY A 26 -10.56 -2.72 -4.34
C GLY A 26 -10.78 -3.74 -3.21
N GLU A 27 -11.26 -3.33 -2.04
CA GLU A 27 -11.61 -4.26 -0.96
C GLU A 27 -12.76 -5.20 -1.33
N ILE A 28 -13.79 -4.69 -2.01
CA ILE A 28 -14.90 -5.51 -2.50
C ILE A 28 -14.37 -6.56 -3.48
N SER A 29 -13.56 -6.15 -4.48
CA SER A 29 -12.97 -7.08 -5.43
C SER A 29 -12.06 -8.11 -4.75
N MET A 30 -11.29 -7.73 -3.72
CA MET A 30 -10.51 -8.68 -2.92
C MET A 30 -11.40 -9.71 -2.22
N ALA A 31 -12.54 -9.30 -1.67
CA ALA A 31 -13.48 -10.18 -0.98
C ALA A 31 -14.20 -11.15 -1.94
N GLU A 32 -14.35 -10.75 -3.20
CA GLU A 32 -14.91 -11.59 -4.28
C GLU A 32 -13.86 -12.46 -4.98
N GLU A 33 -12.59 -12.41 -4.54
CA GLU A 33 -11.43 -13.07 -5.19
C GLU A 33 -11.17 -12.59 -6.64
N ASN A 34 -11.72 -11.43 -7.01
CA ASN A 34 -11.48 -10.75 -8.28
C ASN A 34 -10.18 -9.94 -8.21
N PHE A 35 -9.04 -10.63 -8.09
CA PHE A 35 -7.76 -9.98 -7.76
C PHE A 35 -7.25 -9.01 -8.82
N ASP A 36 -7.48 -9.26 -10.11
CA ASP A 36 -7.08 -8.34 -11.18
C ASP A 36 -7.80 -6.98 -11.07
N ASP A 37 -9.10 -7.01 -10.77
CA ASP A 37 -9.89 -5.78 -10.55
C ASP A 37 -9.46 -5.07 -9.26
N ALA A 38 -9.16 -5.83 -8.20
CA ALA A 38 -8.61 -5.26 -6.97
C ALA A 38 -7.28 -4.54 -7.21
N VAL A 39 -6.38 -5.14 -7.99
CA VAL A 39 -5.11 -4.54 -8.39
C VAL A 39 -5.35 -3.24 -9.16
N ALA A 40 -6.28 -3.24 -10.12
CA ALA A 40 -6.60 -2.04 -10.90
C ALA A 40 -7.07 -0.88 -10.00
N HIS A 41 -8.03 -1.14 -9.10
CA HIS A 41 -8.53 -0.14 -8.16
C HIS A 41 -7.44 0.39 -7.21
N PHE A 42 -6.69 -0.51 -6.56
CA PHE A 42 -5.63 -0.08 -5.66
C PHE A 42 -4.49 0.66 -6.38
N GLN A 43 -4.21 0.34 -7.65
CA GLN A 43 -3.23 1.06 -8.44
C GLN A 43 -3.67 2.51 -8.70
N VAL A 44 -4.96 2.75 -8.96
CA VAL A 44 -5.51 4.11 -9.06
C VAL A 44 -5.38 4.84 -7.73
N ALA A 45 -5.72 4.19 -6.60
CA ALA A 45 -5.59 4.77 -5.27
C ALA A 45 -4.15 5.21 -4.96
N VAL A 46 -3.15 4.36 -5.23
CA VAL A 46 -1.72 4.69 -5.08
C VAL A 46 -1.34 5.88 -5.96
N ASN A 47 -1.70 5.85 -7.24
CA ASN A 47 -1.36 6.91 -8.18
C ASN A 47 -2.01 8.26 -7.81
N THR A 48 -3.19 8.25 -7.20
CA THR A 48 -3.87 9.45 -6.71
C THR A 48 -3.23 9.96 -5.42
N GLN A 49 -2.86 9.06 -4.50
CA GLN A 49 -2.14 9.44 -3.28
C GLN A 49 -0.77 10.06 -3.57
N ASP A 50 0.00 9.50 -4.52
CA ASP A 50 1.32 10.02 -4.92
C ASP A 50 1.28 11.45 -5.49
N LYS A 51 0.12 11.90 -5.96
CA LYS A 51 -0.09 13.26 -6.49
C LYS A 51 -0.55 14.26 -5.43
N LEU A 52 -0.88 13.81 -4.22
CA LEU A 52 -1.32 14.73 -3.16
C LEU A 52 -0.20 15.72 -2.82
N PRO A 53 -0.54 16.99 -2.54
CA PRO A 53 0.43 17.96 -2.04
C PRO A 53 1.05 17.48 -0.73
N TYR A 54 2.34 17.74 -0.55
CA TYR A 54 3.02 17.46 0.71
C TYR A 54 2.46 18.31 1.84
N THR A 55 2.13 17.67 2.96
CA THR A 55 1.75 18.33 4.21
C THR A 55 2.04 17.42 5.40
N GLU A 56 2.15 18.01 6.59
CA GLU A 56 2.37 17.30 7.85
C GLU A 56 1.28 17.69 8.87
N PRO A 57 0.39 16.75 9.26
CA PRO A 57 0.31 15.35 8.83
C PRO A 57 -0.16 15.19 7.37
N PRO A 58 0.15 14.08 6.68
CA PRO A 58 -0.31 13.87 5.30
C PRO A 58 -1.84 13.88 5.21
N PHE A 59 -2.39 14.37 4.09
CA PHE A 59 -3.83 14.37 3.87
C PHE A 59 -4.44 12.97 3.89
N TRP A 60 -3.70 11.97 3.39
CA TRP A 60 -4.11 10.58 3.41
C TRP A 60 -3.06 9.73 4.12
N TYR A 61 -3.40 9.23 5.31
CA TYR A 61 -2.48 8.46 6.16
C TYR A 61 -2.56 6.94 5.92
N TYR A 62 -3.66 6.45 5.33
CA TYR A 62 -3.84 5.01 5.13
C TYR A 62 -2.93 4.52 3.98
N PRO A 63 -2.15 3.45 4.17
CA PRO A 63 -1.10 3.04 3.23
C PRO A 63 -1.68 2.27 2.03
N THR A 64 -2.04 2.99 0.95
CA THR A 64 -2.59 2.38 -0.29
C THR A 64 -1.67 1.32 -0.91
N ARG A 65 -0.35 1.49 -0.81
CA ARG A 65 0.65 0.51 -1.30
C ARG A 65 0.59 -0.83 -0.57
N HIS A 66 0.13 -0.89 0.69
CA HIS A 66 -0.08 -2.16 1.39
C HIS A 66 -1.21 -2.96 0.75
N SER A 67 -2.33 -2.29 0.43
CA SER A 67 -3.43 -2.91 -0.30
C SER A 67 -3.01 -3.38 -1.68
N LEU A 68 -2.35 -2.53 -2.46
CA LEU A 68 -1.87 -2.89 -3.79
C LEU A 68 -0.90 -4.08 -3.75
N GLY A 69 0.09 -4.06 -2.86
CA GLY A 69 1.05 -5.15 -2.72
C GLY A 69 0.41 -6.47 -2.29
N LYS A 70 -0.60 -6.45 -1.42
CA LYS A 70 -1.36 -7.65 -1.03
C LYS A 70 -2.18 -8.19 -2.19
N ALA A 71 -2.84 -7.32 -2.95
CA ALA A 71 -3.62 -7.71 -4.12
C ALA A 71 -2.74 -8.34 -5.22
N LEU A 72 -1.58 -7.73 -5.51
CA LEU A 72 -0.62 -8.27 -6.47
C LEU A 72 -0.12 -9.67 -6.08
N LEU A 73 0.20 -9.90 -4.80
CA LEU A 73 0.56 -11.24 -4.32
C LEU A 73 -0.60 -12.24 -4.47
N SER A 74 -1.83 -11.79 -4.23
CA SER A 74 -3.02 -12.64 -4.36
C SER A 74 -3.33 -12.99 -5.82
N ALA A 75 -3.06 -12.07 -6.74
CA ALA A 75 -3.12 -12.28 -8.19
C ALA A 75 -1.95 -13.13 -8.75
N GLY A 76 -0.95 -13.46 -7.91
CA GLY A 76 0.24 -14.19 -8.33
C GLY A 76 1.33 -13.33 -8.99
N ASP A 77 1.17 -12.01 -9.03
CA ASP A 77 2.19 -11.06 -9.51
C ASP A 77 3.16 -10.65 -8.38
N ALA A 78 4.01 -11.60 -7.99
CA ALA A 78 5.01 -11.35 -6.96
C ALA A 78 6.07 -10.31 -7.38
N ALA A 79 6.37 -10.19 -8.67
CA ALA A 79 7.32 -9.21 -9.19
C ALA A 79 6.77 -7.78 -9.09
N GLY A 80 5.51 -7.56 -9.48
CA GLY A 80 4.83 -6.28 -9.26
C GLY A 80 4.74 -5.92 -7.78
N ALA A 81 4.41 -6.90 -6.92
CA ALA A 81 4.36 -6.67 -5.48
C ALA A 81 5.72 -6.22 -4.90
N GLU A 82 6.83 -6.83 -5.35
CA GLU A 82 8.18 -6.43 -4.96
C GLU A 82 8.43 -4.94 -5.27
N GLU A 83 8.12 -4.49 -6.49
CA GLU A 83 8.30 -3.09 -6.90
C GLU A 83 7.50 -2.13 -6.01
N VAL A 84 6.25 -2.47 -5.71
CA VAL A 84 5.37 -1.66 -4.85
C VAL A 84 5.93 -1.52 -3.44
N TYR A 85 6.38 -2.61 -2.81
CA TYR A 85 6.95 -2.55 -1.47
C TYR A 85 8.31 -1.84 -1.44
N ARG A 86 9.15 -2.01 -2.47
CA ARG A 86 10.41 -1.26 -2.58
C ARG A 86 10.15 0.23 -2.69
N ALA A 87 9.16 0.65 -3.50
CA ALA A 87 8.77 2.05 -3.60
C ALA A 87 8.30 2.62 -2.26
N ASP A 88 7.47 1.88 -1.51
CA ASP A 88 7.05 2.30 -0.16
C ASP A 88 8.25 2.45 0.79
N LEU A 89 9.20 1.51 0.76
CA LEU A 89 10.38 1.53 1.63
C LEU A 89 11.41 2.62 1.26
N ILE A 90 11.34 3.24 0.09
CA ILE A 90 12.12 4.45 -0.22
C ILE A 90 11.61 5.61 0.64
N GLN A 91 10.29 5.76 0.75
CA GLN A 91 9.64 6.83 1.50
C GLN A 91 9.61 6.53 3.01
N TYR A 92 9.22 5.30 3.38
CA TYR A 92 9.04 4.85 4.75
C TYR A 92 10.02 3.71 5.10
N ARG A 93 11.31 4.05 5.19
CA ARG A 93 12.44 3.09 5.33
C ARG A 93 12.36 2.07 6.47
N ARG A 94 11.50 2.30 7.47
CA ARG A 94 11.29 1.45 8.65
C ARG A 94 9.85 0.94 8.76
N ASN A 95 9.11 0.89 7.66
CA ASN A 95 7.75 0.35 7.63
C ASN A 95 7.78 -1.19 7.70
N GLY A 96 7.52 -1.76 8.88
CA GLY A 96 7.56 -3.21 9.10
C GLY A 96 6.56 -4.00 8.27
N TRP A 97 5.37 -3.43 8.01
CA TRP A 97 4.36 -4.03 7.15
C TRP A 97 4.84 -4.18 5.70
N SER A 98 5.48 -3.15 5.15
CA SER A 98 6.05 -3.19 3.80
C SER A 98 7.26 -4.12 3.72
N MET A 99 8.09 -4.19 4.77
CA MET A 99 9.17 -5.17 4.83
C MET A 99 8.64 -6.60 4.81
N TYR A 100 7.58 -6.87 5.58
CA TYR A 100 6.94 -8.18 5.58
C TYR A 100 6.36 -8.56 4.21
N GLY A 101 5.65 -7.62 3.57
CA GLY A 101 5.16 -7.79 2.21
C GLY A 101 6.29 -8.05 1.20
N LEU A 102 7.40 -7.32 1.29
CA LEU A 102 8.57 -7.53 0.44
C LEU A 102 9.20 -8.92 0.66
N ILE A 103 9.27 -9.39 1.91
CA ILE A 103 9.73 -10.76 2.22
C ILE A 103 8.85 -11.79 1.52
N GLN A 104 7.52 -11.63 1.57
CA GLN A 104 6.59 -12.53 0.90
C GLN A 104 6.78 -12.51 -0.63
N ALA A 105 6.91 -11.31 -1.22
CA ALA A 105 7.13 -11.15 -2.65
C ALA A 105 8.44 -11.77 -3.14
N LEU A 106 9.54 -11.62 -2.38
CA LEU A 106 10.83 -12.23 -2.72
C LEU A 106 10.77 -13.76 -2.63
N LYS A 107 10.16 -14.30 -1.56
CA LYS A 107 10.00 -15.75 -1.37
C LYS A 107 9.14 -16.38 -2.47
N ALA A 108 8.05 -15.73 -2.88
CA ALA A 108 7.20 -16.20 -3.96
C ALA A 108 7.92 -16.22 -5.33
N GLN A 109 9.05 -15.52 -5.47
CA GLN A 109 9.91 -15.51 -6.65
C GLN A 109 11.17 -16.38 -6.49
N ASP A 110 11.30 -17.16 -5.41
CA ASP A 110 12.52 -17.92 -5.07
C ASP A 110 13.79 -17.03 -4.98
N LYS A 111 13.63 -15.76 -4.60
CA LYS A 111 14.74 -14.80 -4.40
C LYS A 111 15.20 -14.77 -2.93
N ASP A 112 16.44 -14.37 -2.72
CA ASP A 112 16.99 -14.16 -1.38
C ASP A 112 16.29 -12.99 -0.66
N ALA A 113 15.74 -13.27 0.52
CA ALA A 113 15.09 -12.30 1.39
C ALA A 113 15.84 -12.07 2.71
N THR A 114 17.05 -12.62 2.86
CA THR A 114 17.80 -12.64 4.13
C THR A 114 18.04 -11.23 4.68
N GLU A 115 18.54 -10.31 3.84
CA GLU A 115 18.82 -8.94 4.28
C GLU A 115 17.56 -8.21 4.78
N ILE A 116 16.45 -8.35 4.05
CA ILE A 116 15.20 -7.68 4.44
C ILE A 116 14.57 -8.34 5.67
N GLN A 117 14.73 -9.65 5.84
CA GLN A 117 14.31 -10.40 7.02
C GLN A 117 15.05 -9.90 8.27
N GLU A 118 16.38 -9.79 8.23
CA GLU A 118 17.18 -9.28 9.36
C GLU A 118 16.78 -7.85 9.77
N ARG A 119 16.41 -7.03 8.79
CA ARG A 119 15.91 -5.67 9.04
C ARG A 119 14.52 -5.69 9.66
N PHE A 120 13.62 -6.52 9.12
CA PHE A 120 12.28 -6.70 9.66
C PHE A 120 12.34 -7.17 11.12
N ASP A 121 13.16 -8.17 11.43
CA ASP A 121 13.28 -8.73 12.77
C ASP A 121 13.67 -7.66 13.81
N LYS A 122 14.49 -6.67 13.41
CA LYS A 122 14.87 -5.53 14.26
C LYS A 122 13.73 -4.51 14.39
N VAL A 123 13.06 -4.18 13.29
CA VAL A 123 11.96 -3.18 13.25
C VAL A 123 10.72 -3.69 13.99
N TRP A 124 10.46 -5.00 13.91
CA TRP A 124 9.27 -5.65 14.45
C TRP A 124 9.50 -6.31 15.82
N ALA A 125 10.71 -6.18 16.40
CA ALA A 125 11.12 -6.89 17.63
C ALA A 125 10.21 -6.67 18.85
N GLN A 126 9.55 -5.51 18.94
CA GLN A 126 8.68 -5.14 20.07
C GLN A 126 7.20 -5.11 19.68
N ALA A 127 6.85 -5.56 18.48
CA ALA A 127 5.46 -5.62 18.05
C ALA A 127 4.70 -6.68 18.87
N ASP A 128 3.46 -6.37 19.20
CA ASP A 128 2.52 -7.23 19.92
C ASP A 128 1.69 -8.13 18.98
N VAL A 129 1.88 -7.99 17.66
CA VAL A 129 1.18 -8.77 16.64
C VAL A 129 2.15 -9.52 15.73
N THR A 130 1.77 -10.73 15.35
CA THR A 130 2.46 -11.49 14.30
C THR A 130 1.81 -11.20 12.97
N LEU A 131 2.61 -10.79 11.99
CA LEU A 131 2.11 -10.49 10.65
C LEU A 131 1.92 -11.77 9.83
N THR A 132 0.83 -11.82 9.08
CA THR A 132 0.53 -12.83 8.05
C THR A 132 0.52 -12.24 6.64
N ALA A 133 0.40 -10.91 6.54
CA ALA A 133 0.48 -10.12 5.32
C ALA A 133 0.92 -8.69 5.66
N SER A 134 1.12 -7.87 4.62
CA SER A 134 1.43 -6.42 4.74
C SER A 134 0.27 -5.58 5.28
N ARG A 135 -0.86 -6.21 5.59
CA ARG A 135 -2.03 -5.68 6.28
C ARG A 135 -2.89 -6.84 6.74
N PHE A 136 -3.77 -6.61 7.70
CA PHE A 136 -4.81 -7.59 8.05
C PHE A 136 -5.79 -7.78 6.87
#